data_AF-A0A8C0U3H4-F1
#
_entry.id   AF-A0A8C0U3H4-F1
#
_cell.length_a   1.000
_cell.length_b   1.000
_cell.length_c   1.000
_cell.angle_alpha   90.00
_cell.angle_beta   90.00
_cell.angle_gamma   90.00
#
_symmetry.space_group_name_H-M   'P 1'
#
loop_
_entity.id
_entity.type
_entity.pdbx_description
1 polymer ?
#
loop_
_entity_poly.entity_id
_entity_poly.type
_entity_poly.pdbx_seq_one_letter_code
_entity_poly.pdbx_strand_id
1 'polypeptide(L)'
;MGGGAFILVLAVALAESVAPAERKCQLSGLWRNDQDSLMEISVLRDNGDFQGQYLTRVTLSEGCALISPLRGAQQQLGEEGWPTFGFTVSWDKFSNATTTFVGQCFVDAGGKETLSTMWLLREAVGSLEEDWKATRVGRNVFTRKRTTKGKILMNLSPPCEAVPSPAP
;
A
#
# COMPACT_ATOMS: atom_id res chain seq x y z
N MET A 1 28.14 -71.94 -13.44
CA MET A 1 27.68 -71.29 -12.19
C MET A 1 28.82 -70.39 -11.74
N GLY A 2 28.74 -69.08 -11.57
CA GLY A 2 27.72 -68.05 -11.66
C GLY A 2 28.45 -66.76 -11.28
N GLY A 3 28.24 -65.67 -12.00
CA GLY A 3 28.97 -64.43 -11.76
C GLY A 3 28.12 -63.26 -12.18
N GLY A 4 27.02 -63.04 -11.46
CA GLY A 4 26.14 -61.89 -11.68
C GLY A 4 26.83 -60.63 -11.19
N ALA A 5 27.18 -59.73 -12.11
CA ALA A 5 27.61 -58.39 -11.79
C ALA A 5 26.39 -57.58 -11.31
N PHE A 6 26.37 -57.22 -10.03
CA PHE A 6 25.37 -56.31 -9.47
C PHE A 6 25.73 -54.87 -9.84
N ILE A 7 24.91 -54.24 -10.69
CA ILE A 7 25.00 -52.80 -10.96
C ILE A 7 24.30 -52.07 -9.82
N LEU A 8 25.07 -51.34 -9.02
CA LEU A 8 24.55 -50.46 -7.97
C LEU A 8 24.16 -49.12 -8.60
N VAL A 9 22.87 -48.88 -8.80
CA VAL A 9 22.37 -47.59 -9.28
C VAL A 9 22.16 -46.66 -8.08
N LEU A 10 23.05 -45.70 -7.89
CA LEU A 10 22.90 -44.63 -6.89
C LEU A 10 21.92 -43.57 -7.44
N ALA A 11 20.68 -43.57 -6.96
CA ALA A 11 19.73 -42.49 -7.23
C ALA A 11 20.03 -41.33 -6.28
N VAL A 12 20.64 -40.26 -6.78
CA VAL A 12 20.82 -39.00 -6.04
C VAL A 12 19.51 -38.25 -6.09
N ALA A 13 18.81 -38.16 -4.97
CA ALA A 13 17.64 -37.31 -4.82
C ALA A 13 18.11 -35.84 -4.72
N LEU A 14 17.84 -35.04 -5.74
CA LEU A 14 17.99 -33.59 -5.68
C LEU A 14 16.88 -33.02 -4.79
N ALA A 15 17.19 -32.82 -3.51
CA ALA A 15 16.40 -31.95 -2.67
C ALA A 15 16.67 -30.51 -3.12
N GLU A 16 15.79 -29.97 -3.96
CA GLU A 16 15.81 -28.54 -4.27
C GLU A 16 15.55 -27.77 -2.97
N SER A 17 16.60 -27.18 -2.40
CA SER A 17 16.46 -26.23 -1.32
C SER A 17 15.81 -24.97 -1.89
N VAL A 18 14.48 -24.90 -1.83
CA VAL A 18 13.76 -23.65 -2.02
C VAL A 18 14.20 -22.76 -0.86
N ALA A 19 15.13 -21.83 -1.12
CA ALA A 19 15.45 -20.79 -0.17
C ALA A 19 14.12 -20.18 0.29
N PRO A 20 13.88 -20.03 1.61
CA PRO A 20 12.67 -19.37 2.06
C PRO A 20 12.64 -18.03 1.36
N ALA A 21 11.59 -17.77 0.57
CA ALA A 21 11.37 -16.43 0.03
C ALA A 21 11.55 -15.47 1.21
N GLU A 22 12.55 -14.58 1.10
CA GLU A 22 12.90 -13.70 2.21
C GLU A 22 11.60 -13.12 2.75
N ARG A 23 11.33 -13.30 4.06
CA ARG A 23 10.12 -12.78 4.71
C ARG A 23 10.17 -11.24 4.71
N LYS A 24 10.05 -10.63 3.55
CA LYS A 24 10.16 -9.19 3.36
C LYS A 24 8.95 -8.76 2.55
N CYS A 25 7.99 -8.17 3.25
CA CYS A 25 7.07 -7.28 2.57
C CYS A 25 7.75 -5.93 2.37
N GLN A 26 7.89 -5.51 1.12
CA GLN A 26 8.46 -4.20 0.81
C GLN A 26 7.35 -3.20 0.50
N LEU A 27 7.10 -2.24 1.40
CA LEU A 27 6.07 -1.22 1.19
C LEU A 27 6.34 -0.32 -0.01
N SER A 28 7.60 -0.09 -0.39
CA SER A 28 7.94 0.73 -1.55
C SER A 28 7.34 0.19 -2.84
N GLY A 29 6.86 1.11 -3.69
CA GLY A 29 6.25 0.80 -4.97
C GLY A 29 4.77 1.20 -5.03
N LEU A 30 4.09 0.68 -6.06
CA LEU A 30 2.71 1.05 -6.38
C LEU A 30 1.71 0.00 -5.90
N TRP A 31 0.67 0.51 -5.24
CA TRP A 31 -0.40 -0.26 -4.64
C TRP A 31 -1.76 0.22 -5.16
N ARG A 32 -2.72 -0.71 -5.26
CA ARG A 32 -4.12 -0.43 -5.56
C ARG A 32 -4.99 -1.04 -4.48
N ASN A 33 -5.94 -0.28 -3.95
CA ASN A 33 -6.94 -0.85 -3.03
C ASN A 33 -8.17 -1.42 -3.76
N ASP A 34 -9.02 -2.06 -2.97
CA ASP A 34 -10.32 -2.62 -3.35
C ASP A 34 -11.35 -1.59 -3.85
N GLN A 35 -11.07 -0.29 -3.69
CA GLN A 35 -11.86 0.82 -4.22
C GLN A 35 -11.16 1.55 -5.38
N ASP A 36 -10.15 0.93 -5.98
CA ASP A 36 -9.38 1.46 -7.12
C ASP A 36 -8.56 2.73 -6.85
N SER A 37 -8.42 3.13 -5.58
CA SER A 37 -7.45 4.17 -5.19
C SER A 37 -6.04 3.63 -5.34
N LEU A 38 -5.11 4.54 -5.67
CA LEU A 38 -3.72 4.22 -5.94
C LEU A 38 -2.82 4.89 -4.91
N MET A 39 -1.76 4.18 -4.54
CA MET A 39 -0.78 4.66 -3.58
C MET A 39 0.61 4.28 -4.06
N GLU A 40 1.51 5.26 -4.14
CA GLU A 40 2.92 5.06 -4.46
C GLU A 40 3.76 5.44 -3.25
N ILE A 41 4.48 4.47 -2.70
CA ILE A 41 5.38 4.66 -1.55
C ILE A 41 6.81 4.70 -2.08
N SER A 42 7.56 5.72 -1.68
CA SER A 42 8.99 5.85 -1.99
C SER A 42 9.81 4.79 -1.24
N VAL A 43 11.08 4.66 -1.58
CA VAL A 43 12.00 3.83 -0.80
C VAL A 43 11.97 4.27 0.67
N LEU A 44 11.86 3.29 1.57
CA LEU A 44 11.87 3.51 3.02
C LEU A 44 13.28 3.93 3.46
N ARG A 45 13.35 4.80 4.46
CA ARG A 45 14.59 5.12 5.17
C ARG A 45 14.94 3.98 6.14
N ASP A 46 16.20 3.94 6.57
CA ASP A 46 16.69 2.90 7.49
C ASP A 46 15.92 2.85 8.83
N ASN A 47 15.38 3.99 9.27
CA ASN A 47 14.56 4.10 10.46
C ASN A 47 13.09 3.67 10.24
N GLY A 48 12.71 3.22 9.05
CA GLY A 48 11.36 2.80 8.69
C GLY A 48 10.46 3.93 8.18
N ASP A 49 10.90 5.18 8.20
CA ASP A 49 10.12 6.31 7.68
C ASP A 49 9.96 6.23 6.16
N PHE A 50 8.79 6.62 5.68
CA PHE A 50 8.54 6.78 4.25
C PHE A 50 7.65 7.96 3.93
N GLN A 51 7.73 8.34 2.67
CA GLN A 51 6.86 9.31 2.03
C GLN A 51 6.29 8.72 0.74
N GLY A 52 5.22 9.32 0.23
CA GLY A 52 4.60 8.86 -0.98
C GLY A 52 3.52 9.79 -1.49
N GLN A 53 2.73 9.25 -2.40
CA GLN A 53 1.59 9.92 -3.00
C GLN A 53 0.38 8.98 -2.99
N TYR A 54 -0.80 9.56 -2.78
CA TYR A 54 -2.08 8.88 -2.77
C TYR A 54 -3.03 9.55 -3.75
N LEU A 55 -3.67 8.75 -4.62
CA LEU A 55 -4.74 9.20 -5.48
C LEU A 55 -6.00 8.41 -5.12
N THR A 56 -6.95 9.08 -4.47
CA THR A 56 -8.23 8.45 -4.15
C THR A 56 -9.11 8.37 -5.39
N ARG A 57 -9.84 7.27 -5.55
CA ARG A 57 -10.90 7.13 -6.57
C ARG A 57 -12.24 7.68 -6.10
N VAL A 58 -12.43 7.75 -4.78
CA VAL A 58 -13.66 8.19 -4.14
C VAL A 58 -13.38 9.40 -3.25
N THR A 59 -14.26 10.39 -3.29
CA THR A 59 -14.15 11.60 -2.48
C THR A 59 -15.52 11.96 -1.93
N LEU A 60 -15.54 12.58 -0.76
CA LEU A 60 -16.74 13.16 -0.16
C LEU A 60 -16.99 14.60 -0.62
N SER A 61 -15.95 15.28 -1.13
CA SER A 61 -16.12 16.59 -1.73
C SER A 61 -16.72 16.46 -3.13
N GLU A 62 -17.51 17.45 -3.54
CA GLU A 62 -18.06 17.51 -4.90
C GLU A 62 -16.98 17.81 -5.97
N GLY A 63 -15.75 18.10 -5.54
CA GLY A 63 -14.60 18.36 -6.40
C GLY A 63 -13.86 17.11 -6.84
N CYS A 64 -13.03 17.24 -7.87
CA CYS A 64 -12.20 16.13 -8.36
C CYS A 64 -11.11 15.74 -7.36
N ALA A 65 -10.87 14.44 -7.22
CA ALA A 65 -9.76 13.92 -6.44
C ALA A 65 -8.42 14.29 -7.09
N LEU A 66 -7.50 14.85 -6.30
CA LEU A 66 -6.14 15.16 -6.72
C LEU A 66 -5.13 14.28 -6.00
N ILE A 67 -3.92 14.17 -6.57
CA ILE A 67 -2.83 13.45 -5.91
C ILE A 67 -2.42 14.18 -4.64
N SER A 68 -2.54 13.50 -3.50
CA SER A 68 -2.22 14.00 -2.17
C SER A 68 -0.94 13.37 -1.61
N PRO A 69 -0.11 14.13 -0.87
CA PRO A 69 1.06 13.58 -0.23
C PRO A 69 0.69 12.65 0.93
N LEU A 70 1.49 11.60 1.13
CA LEU A 70 1.42 10.76 2.32
C LEU A 70 2.78 10.67 3.02
N ARG A 71 2.76 10.48 4.34
CA ARG A 71 3.94 10.25 5.19
C ARG A 71 3.62 9.20 6.23
N GLY A 72 4.56 8.30 6.51
CA GLY A 72 4.34 7.22 7.45
C GLY A 72 5.62 6.58 7.93
N ALA A 73 5.46 5.53 8.73
CA ALA A 73 6.55 4.72 9.24
C ALA A 73 6.13 3.25 9.29
N GLN A 74 7.10 2.37 9.06
CA GLN A 74 6.97 0.93 9.19
C GLN A 74 7.79 0.46 10.40
N GLN A 75 7.22 -0.45 11.18
CA GLN A 75 7.98 -1.15 12.21
C GLN A 75 9.03 -2.06 11.55
N GLN A 76 10.16 -2.21 12.24
CA GLN A 76 11.19 -3.16 11.83
C GLN A 76 10.62 -4.58 11.80
N LEU A 77 11.17 -5.43 10.95
CA LEU A 77 10.77 -6.82 10.88
C LEU A 77 11.12 -7.51 12.22
N GLY A 78 10.10 -7.90 12.97
CA GLY A 78 10.26 -8.70 14.18
C GLY A 78 10.45 -10.19 13.87
N GLU A 79 10.87 -10.96 14.86
CA GLU A 79 11.11 -12.41 14.71
C GLU A 79 9.82 -13.20 14.44
N GLU A 80 8.69 -12.73 14.97
CA GLU A 80 7.45 -13.51 15.04
C GLU A 80 6.32 -13.01 14.11
N GLY A 81 6.48 -11.86 13.45
CA GLY A 81 5.37 -11.23 12.71
C GLY A 81 5.77 -10.37 11.53
N TRP A 82 4.85 -10.25 10.57
CA TRP A 82 5.00 -9.31 9.47
C TRP A 82 4.94 -7.87 9.95
N PRO A 83 5.65 -6.93 9.30
CA PRO A 83 5.75 -5.57 9.80
C PRO A 83 4.40 -4.84 9.75
N THR A 84 4.06 -4.18 10.85
CA THR A 84 2.96 -3.21 10.90
C THR A 84 3.46 -1.84 10.44
N PHE A 85 2.56 -1.02 9.94
CA PHE A 85 2.88 0.34 9.50
C PHE A 85 1.70 1.26 9.72
N GLY A 86 1.98 2.56 9.69
CA GLY A 86 0.95 3.59 9.64
C GLY A 86 1.39 4.75 8.76
N PHE A 87 0.43 5.42 8.14
CA PHE A 87 0.69 6.62 7.35
C PHE A 87 -0.50 7.58 7.37
N THR A 88 -0.20 8.85 7.14
CA THR A 88 -1.16 9.94 7.06
C THR A 88 -1.18 10.49 5.65
N VAL A 89 -2.38 10.71 5.10
CA VAL A 89 -2.63 11.40 3.84
C VAL A 89 -3.20 12.78 4.13
N SER A 90 -2.57 13.82 3.58
CA SER A 90 -3.06 15.21 3.64
C SER A 90 -3.86 15.50 2.37
N TRP A 91 -5.15 15.82 2.49
CA TRP A 91 -6.01 16.10 1.32
C TRP A 91 -5.95 17.56 0.84
N ASP A 92 -4.90 18.29 1.25
CA ASP A 92 -4.67 19.74 1.11
C ASP A 92 -4.93 20.37 -0.26
N LYS A 93 -4.91 19.60 -1.35
CA LYS A 93 -5.16 20.11 -2.70
C LYS A 93 -6.65 20.25 -3.05
N PHE A 94 -7.54 19.52 -2.38
CA PHE A 94 -8.97 19.50 -2.73
C PHE A 94 -9.92 19.33 -1.54
N SER A 95 -9.39 19.22 -0.32
CA SER A 95 -10.15 19.14 0.94
C SER A 95 -9.30 19.58 2.13
N ASN A 96 -9.95 19.99 3.22
CA ASN A 96 -9.29 20.28 4.50
C ASN A 96 -9.27 19.06 5.45
N ALA A 97 -9.63 17.87 4.94
CA ALA A 97 -9.61 16.63 5.70
C ALA A 97 -8.21 16.01 5.79
N THR A 98 -8.04 15.06 6.71
CA THR A 98 -6.85 14.21 6.82
C THR A 98 -7.29 12.76 7.00
N THR A 99 -6.59 11.80 6.39
CA THR A 99 -6.82 10.37 6.67
C THR A 99 -5.58 9.72 7.24
N THR A 100 -5.72 8.99 8.33
CA THR A 100 -4.66 8.11 8.85
C THR A 100 -5.00 6.67 8.58
N PHE A 101 -4.04 5.90 8.07
CA PHE A 101 -4.11 4.47 7.87
C PHE A 101 -3.18 3.76 8.85
N VAL A 102 -3.61 2.61 9.34
CA VAL A 102 -2.78 1.66 10.10
C VAL A 102 -3.04 0.27 9.57
N GLY A 103 -2.01 -0.56 9.48
CA GLY A 103 -2.17 -1.91 8.97
C GLY A 103 -0.95 -2.77 9.10
N GLN A 104 -1.04 -3.92 8.45
CA GLN A 104 0.00 -4.92 8.40
C GLN A 104 0.11 -5.43 6.97
N CYS A 105 1.34 -5.70 6.55
CA CYS A 105 1.58 -6.35 5.28
C CYS A 105 1.66 -7.87 5.45
N PHE A 106 1.13 -8.62 4.50
CA PHE A 106 1.16 -10.09 4.48
C PHE A 106 1.73 -10.57 3.16
N VAL A 107 2.48 -11.67 3.18
CA VAL A 107 2.94 -12.38 1.98
C VAL A 107 2.38 -13.80 2.04
N ASP A 108 1.67 -14.22 1.00
CA ASP A 108 1.13 -15.58 0.91
C ASP A 108 2.17 -16.61 0.44
N ALA A 109 1.78 -17.89 0.41
CA ALA A 109 2.65 -19.00 -0.03
C ALA A 109 3.10 -18.87 -1.50
N GLY A 110 2.38 -18.08 -2.32
CA GLY A 110 2.74 -17.77 -3.69
C GLY A 110 3.59 -16.51 -3.85
N GLY A 111 4.01 -15.87 -2.75
CA GLY A 111 4.78 -14.63 -2.77
C GLY A 111 3.94 -13.39 -3.06
N LYS A 112 2.61 -13.48 -3.07
CA LYS A 112 1.75 -12.33 -3.30
C LYS A 112 1.64 -11.50 -2.03
N GLU A 113 1.98 -10.22 -2.15
CA GLU A 113 1.88 -9.28 -1.04
C GLU A 113 0.50 -8.59 -0.98
N THR A 114 0.01 -8.39 0.24
CA THR A 114 -1.25 -7.72 0.56
C THR A 114 -1.08 -6.79 1.75
N LEU A 115 -1.54 -5.54 1.63
CA LEU A 115 -1.64 -4.63 2.79
C LEU A 115 -3.08 -4.65 3.30
N SER A 116 -3.27 -5.11 4.53
CA SER A 116 -4.57 -5.05 5.22
C SER A 116 -4.57 -3.85 6.15
N THR A 117 -5.41 -2.85 5.87
CA THR A 117 -5.41 -1.59 6.62
C THR A 117 -6.79 -1.23 7.14
N MET A 118 -6.82 -0.51 8.25
CA MET A 118 -7.95 0.32 8.67
C MET A 118 -7.57 1.80 8.55
N TRP A 119 -8.56 2.65 8.43
CA TRP A 119 -8.34 4.09 8.35
C TRP A 119 -9.36 4.89 9.15
N LEU A 120 -8.92 6.08 9.56
CA LEU A 120 -9.76 7.14 10.10
C LEU A 120 -9.64 8.35 9.19
N LEU A 121 -10.77 8.80 8.63
CA LEU A 121 -10.88 10.07 7.93
C LEU A 121 -11.39 11.10 8.92
N ARG A 122 -10.63 12.18 9.09
CA ARG A 122 -10.99 13.31 9.92
C ARG A 122 -11.32 14.52 9.05
N GLU A 123 -12.57 14.98 9.12
CA GLU A 123 -13.01 16.24 8.53
C GLU A 123 -12.66 17.43 9.43
N ALA A 124 -12.41 18.58 8.80
CA ALA A 124 -12.41 19.86 9.48
C ALA A 124 -13.88 20.29 9.71
N VAL A 125 -14.19 20.72 10.93
CA VAL A 125 -15.51 21.22 11.32
C VAL A 125 -15.40 22.63 11.89
N GLY A 126 -16.49 23.40 11.84
CA GLY A 126 -16.49 24.82 12.19
C GLY A 126 -16.43 25.09 13.68
N SER A 127 -16.82 24.11 14.52
CA SER A 127 -16.85 24.24 15.97
C SER A 127 -16.70 22.90 16.69
N LEU A 128 -16.48 22.94 18.00
CA LEU A 128 -16.35 21.74 18.83
C LEU A 128 -17.66 20.94 18.92
N GLU A 129 -18.81 21.62 18.87
CA GLU A 129 -20.13 20.99 18.89
C GLU A 129 -20.38 20.13 17.65
N GLU A 130 -19.61 20.33 16.58
CA GLU A 130 -19.66 19.54 15.35
C GLU A 130 -18.67 18.36 15.34
N ASP A 131 -17.81 18.24 16.36
CA ASP A 131 -16.75 17.21 16.43
C ASP A 131 -17.30 15.77 16.34
N TRP A 132 -18.47 15.54 16.92
CA TRP A 132 -19.08 14.20 17.01
C TRP A 132 -19.32 13.54 15.65
N LYS A 133 -19.49 14.33 14.58
CA LYS A 133 -19.72 13.85 13.20
C LYS A 133 -18.46 13.84 12.34
N ALA A 134 -17.33 14.33 12.86
CA ALA A 134 -16.16 14.68 12.05
C ALA A 134 -15.24 13.49 11.73
N THR A 135 -15.45 12.32 12.34
CA THR A 135 -14.56 11.15 12.17
C THR A 135 -15.31 9.99 11.53
N ARG A 136 -14.82 9.52 10.38
CA ARG A 136 -15.28 8.27 9.74
C ARG A 136 -14.21 7.20 9.84
N VAL A 137 -14.63 5.94 9.86
CA VAL A 137 -13.76 4.77 9.92
C VAL A 137 -14.03 3.83 8.76
N GLY A 138 -13.00 3.15 8.27
CA GLY A 138 -13.15 2.13 7.26
C GLY A 138 -11.96 1.19 7.18
N ARG A 139 -11.99 0.32 6.16
CA ARG A 139 -10.97 -0.68 5.87
C ARG A 139 -10.63 -0.61 4.39
N ASN A 140 -9.37 -0.85 4.04
CA ASN A 140 -8.96 -1.11 2.68
C ASN A 140 -7.99 -2.28 2.62
N VAL A 141 -8.02 -2.99 1.49
CA VAL A 141 -7.06 -4.04 1.19
C VAL A 141 -6.30 -3.64 -0.08
N PHE A 142 -4.99 -3.48 0.04
CA PHE A 142 -4.15 -3.11 -1.09
C PHE A 142 -3.39 -4.32 -1.64
N THR A 143 -3.24 -4.34 -2.96
CA THR A 143 -2.42 -5.31 -3.68
C THR A 143 -1.42 -4.60 -4.59
N ARG A 144 -0.29 -5.25 -4.86
CA ARG A 144 0.74 -4.71 -5.75
C ARG A 144 0.18 -4.47 -7.14
N LYS A 145 0.46 -3.30 -7.71
CA LYS A 145 0.21 -2.99 -9.12
C LYS A 145 1.52 -3.12 -9.90
N ARG A 146 1.49 -3.88 -11.00
CA ARG A 146 2.67 -4.03 -11.88
C ARG A 146 3.10 -2.65 -12.40
N THR A 147 4.38 -2.35 -12.24
CA THR A 147 4.99 -1.13 -12.78
C THR A 147 5.29 -1.32 -14.27
N THR A 148 4.52 -0.68 -15.14
CA THR A 148 5.03 -0.30 -16.47
C THR A 148 5.89 0.94 -16.26
N LYS A 149 7.17 0.91 -16.66
CA LYS A 149 8.14 2.01 -16.47
C LYS A 149 7.49 3.39 -16.76
N GLY A 150 7.46 4.30 -15.78
CA GLY A 150 6.93 5.66 -15.93
C GLY A 150 6.30 6.24 -14.64
N LYS A 151 5.93 7.53 -14.65
CA LYS A 151 5.24 8.24 -13.54
C LYS A 151 3.76 7.82 -13.47
N ILE A 152 3.49 6.63 -12.92
CA ILE A 152 2.18 5.96 -13.04
C ILE A 152 1.05 6.76 -12.40
N LEU A 153 1.25 7.39 -11.24
CA LEU A 153 0.20 8.22 -10.61
C LEU A 153 -0.14 9.47 -11.44
N MET A 154 0.86 10.11 -12.04
CA MET A 154 0.65 11.33 -12.84
C MET A 154 -0.11 11.05 -14.15
N ASN A 155 0.08 9.88 -14.75
CA ASN A 155 -0.62 9.47 -15.97
C ASN A 155 -2.05 8.95 -15.72
N LEU A 156 -2.41 8.69 -14.45
CA LEU A 156 -3.71 8.12 -14.06
C LEU A 156 -4.61 9.11 -13.33
N SER A 157 -4.15 10.35 -13.12
CA SER A 157 -5.01 11.42 -12.65
C SER A 157 -5.99 11.76 -13.76
N PRO A 158 -7.31 11.62 -13.56
CA PRO A 158 -8.26 12.13 -14.55
C PRO A 158 -8.04 13.64 -14.71
N PRO A 159 -8.13 14.19 -15.93
CA PRO A 159 -8.13 15.64 -16.11
C PRO A 159 -9.31 16.20 -15.33
N CYS A 160 -9.02 17.00 -14.32
CA CYS A 160 -10.06 17.80 -13.68
C CYS A 160 -10.45 18.84 -14.72
N GLU A 161 -11.67 18.78 -15.25
CA GLU A 161 -12.20 19.94 -15.96
C GLU A 161 -12.25 21.07 -14.95
N ALA A 162 -11.49 22.13 -15.20
CA ALA A 162 -11.49 23.30 -14.35
C ALA A 162 -12.92 23.88 -14.37
N VAL A 163 -13.64 23.76 -13.26
CA VAL A 163 -14.88 24.51 -13.07
C VAL A 163 -14.48 25.98 -13.14
N PRO A 164 -14.98 26.76 -14.12
CA PRO A 164 -14.59 28.15 -14.23
C PRO A 164 -15.00 28.88 -12.96
N SER A 165 -14.07 29.61 -12.35
CA SER A 165 -14.39 30.52 -11.26
C SER A 165 -15.55 31.42 -11.69
N PRO A 166 -16.58 31.64 -10.84
CA PRO A 166 -17.55 32.68 -11.12
C PRO A 166 -16.78 34.01 -11.25
N ALA A 167 -17.00 34.69 -12.39
CA ALA A 167 -16.43 36.00 -12.64
C ALA A 167 -16.88 36.98 -11.53
N PRO A 168 -16.04 37.99 -11.20
CA PRO A 168 -16.30 38.95 -10.13
C PRO A 168 -17.58 39.76 -10.33
#